data_AF-A0A2G9TS67-F1
#
_entry.id   AF-A0A2G9TS67-F1
#
_cell.length_a   1.000
_cell.length_b   1.000
_cell.length_c   1.000
_cell.angle_alpha   90.00
_cell.angle_beta   90.00
_cell.angle_gamma   90.00
#
_symmetry.space_group_name_H-M   'P 1'
#
loop_
_entity.id
_entity.type
_entity.pdbx_description
1 polymer ?
#
loop_
_entity_poly.entity_id
_entity_poly.type
_entity_poly.pdbx_seq_one_letter_code
_entity_poly.pdbx_strand_id
1 'polypeptide(L)'
;LMEHGIIYPTSRIESTWLHVLPYGYPIPTLNRDKELQKAHKALEMANIYSRGRFGSWRYEAANQDHSFTMGTEIELLANVKILNVDLVFCCVGRRRNQKVVSYCEICE
;
A
#
# COMPACT_ATOMS: atom_id res chain seq x y z
N LEU A 1 -5.27 -18.94 -21.48
CA LEU A 1 -4.09 -19.68 -20.98
C LEU A 1 -3.61 -20.72 -21.99
N MET A 2 -4.48 -21.61 -22.48
CA MET A 2 -4.10 -22.59 -23.51
C MET A 2 -3.80 -21.96 -24.88
N GLU A 3 -4.63 -20.99 -25.30
CA GLU A 3 -4.44 -20.27 -26.57
C GLU A 3 -3.08 -19.57 -26.67
N HIS A 4 -2.59 -19.02 -25.56
CA HIS A 4 -1.27 -18.36 -25.49
C HIS A 4 -0.14 -19.31 -25.09
N GLY A 5 -0.38 -20.63 -25.02
CA GLY A 5 0.65 -21.63 -24.69
C GLY A 5 1.15 -21.60 -23.24
N ILE A 6 0.41 -20.97 -22.32
CA ILE A 6 0.78 -20.89 -20.89
C ILE A 6 0.43 -22.21 -20.17
N ILE A 7 -0.63 -22.90 -20.60
CA ILE A 7 -1.05 -24.22 -20.09
C ILE A 7 -1.25 -25.14 -21.28
N TYR A 8 -0.79 -26.39 -21.22
CA TYR A 8 -0.99 -27.36 -22.30
C TYR A 8 -2.31 -28.11 -22.12
N PRO A 9 -2.92 -28.62 -23.21
CA PRO A 9 -4.13 -29.46 -23.11
C PRO A 9 -3.94 -30.73 -22.27
N THR A 10 -2.71 -31.21 -22.14
CA THR A 10 -2.34 -32.37 -21.31
C THR A 10 -2.05 -32.00 -19.85
N SER A 11 -2.00 -30.71 -19.51
CA SER A 11 -1.75 -30.25 -18.15
C SER A 11 -2.96 -30.51 -17.26
N ARG A 12 -2.71 -31.11 -16.09
CA ARG A 12 -3.71 -31.30 -15.04
C ARG A 12 -3.66 -30.13 -14.06
N ILE A 13 -4.79 -29.47 -13.82
CA ILE A 13 -4.91 -28.39 -12.82
C ILE A 13 -5.22 -29.03 -11.47
N GLU A 14 -4.33 -28.89 -10.49
CA GLU A 14 -4.51 -29.46 -9.14
C GLU A 14 -5.21 -28.51 -8.16
N SER A 15 -5.11 -27.20 -8.36
CA SER A 15 -5.77 -26.21 -7.53
C SER A 15 -6.07 -24.93 -8.31
N THR A 16 -7.12 -24.22 -7.87
CA THR A 16 -7.52 -22.93 -8.41
C THR A 16 -7.70 -21.95 -7.26
N TRP A 17 -7.26 -20.72 -7.44
CA TRP A 17 -7.41 -19.67 -6.45
C TRP A 17 -7.83 -18.37 -7.13
N LEU A 18 -8.79 -17.68 -6.52
CA LEU A 18 -9.31 -16.40 -6.98
C LEU A 18 -9.51 -15.50 -5.76
N HIS A 19 -8.98 -14.29 -5.85
CA HIS A 19 -9.20 -13.24 -4.87
C HIS A 19 -9.28 -11.90 -5.59
N VAL A 20 -10.25 -11.08 -5.21
CA VAL A 20 -10.47 -9.77 -5.81
C VAL A 20 -10.12 -8.72 -4.76
N LEU A 21 -9.11 -7.92 -5.07
CA LEU A 21 -8.76 -6.77 -4.25
C LEU A 21 -9.58 -5.56 -4.74
N PRO A 22 -10.33 -4.87 -3.85
CA PRO A 22 -11.09 -3.68 -4.24
C PRO A 22 -10.17 -2.55 -4.72
N TYR A 23 -8.93 -2.52 -4.22
CA TYR A 23 -7.90 -1.57 -4.60
C TYR A 23 -6.68 -2.32 -5.15
N GLY A 24 -6.47 -2.24 -6.47
CA GLY A 24 -5.33 -2.87 -7.14
C GLY A 24 -4.16 -1.91 -7.41
N TYR A 25 -4.43 -0.81 -8.13
CA TYR A 25 -3.41 0.11 -8.61
C TYR A 25 -3.78 1.58 -8.35
N PRO A 26 -2.86 2.39 -7.80
CA PRO A 26 -3.03 3.84 -7.77
C PRO A 26 -2.77 4.41 -9.17
N ILE A 27 -3.85 4.72 -9.90
CA ILE A 27 -3.75 5.14 -11.30
C ILE A 27 -3.10 6.55 -11.41
N PRO A 28 -2.03 6.72 -12.21
CA PRO A 28 -1.36 8.01 -12.38
C PRO A 28 -2.15 8.94 -13.34
N THR A 29 -3.25 9.50 -12.84
CA THR A 29 -4.08 10.46 -13.60
C THR A 29 -3.35 11.79 -13.81
N LEU A 30 -3.73 12.54 -14.87
CA LEU A 30 -3.06 13.79 -15.27
C LEU A 30 -2.92 14.83 -14.13
N ASN A 31 -3.93 14.94 -13.27
CA ASN A 31 -3.97 15.93 -12.18
C ASN A 31 -3.62 15.34 -10.81
N ARG A 32 -3.14 14.09 -10.76
CA ARG A 32 -2.88 13.35 -9.53
C ARG A 32 -2.04 14.16 -8.54
N ASP A 33 -0.87 14.64 -8.95
CA ASP A 33 0.07 15.31 -8.03
C ASP A 33 -0.53 16.59 -7.42
N LYS A 34 -1.31 17.34 -8.21
CA LYS A 34 -1.98 18.56 -7.73
C LYS A 34 -3.03 18.25 -6.66
N GLU A 35 -3.83 17.21 -6.85
CA GLU A 35 -4.86 16.84 -5.88
C GLU A 35 -4.25 16.18 -4.63
N LEU A 36 -3.23 15.33 -4.81
CA LEU A 36 -2.48 14.75 -3.69
C LEU A 36 -1.82 15.81 -2.83
N GLN A 37 -1.22 16.84 -3.43
CA GLN A 37 -0.61 17.92 -2.67
C GLN A 37 -1.62 18.63 -1.75
N LYS A 38 -2.86 18.87 -2.23
CA LYS A 38 -3.93 19.45 -1.41
C LYS A 38 -4.33 18.52 -0.27
N ALA A 39 -4.55 17.25 -0.57
CA ALA A 39 -4.95 16.24 0.42
C ALA A 39 -3.88 16.06 1.50
N HIS A 40 -2.62 15.86 1.12
CA HIS A 40 -1.51 15.73 2.05
C HIS A 40 -1.34 16.98 2.90
N LYS A 41 -1.41 18.18 2.32
CA LYS A 41 -1.33 19.42 3.09
C LYS A 41 -2.41 19.49 4.18
N ALA A 42 -3.65 19.14 3.84
CA ALA A 42 -4.75 19.15 4.80
C ALA A 42 -4.55 18.13 5.93
N LEU A 43 -4.07 16.93 5.61
CA LEU A 43 -3.79 15.88 6.60
C LEU A 43 -2.59 16.22 7.50
N GLU A 44 -1.51 16.75 6.91
CA GLU A 44 -0.28 17.08 7.63
C GLU A 44 -0.48 18.28 8.57
N MET A 45 -1.39 19.23 8.24
CA MET A 45 -1.83 20.27 9.18
C MET A 45 -2.50 19.69 10.44
N ALA A 46 -3.10 18.50 10.34
CA ALA A 46 -3.66 17.76 11.47
C ALA A 46 -2.66 16.75 12.08
N ASN A 47 -1.37 16.85 11.71
CA ASN A 47 -0.31 15.94 12.11
C ASN A 47 -0.56 14.47 11.70
N ILE A 48 -1.22 14.29 10.55
CA ILE A 48 -1.52 12.99 9.93
C ILE A 48 -0.71 12.86 8.63
N TYR A 49 0.11 11.81 8.55
CA TYR A 49 0.94 11.54 7.38
C TYR A 49 0.41 10.29 6.67
N SER A 50 -0.35 10.51 5.59
CA SER A 50 -0.82 9.43 4.71
C SER A 50 0.30 8.95 3.80
N ARG A 51 0.73 7.69 3.94
CA ARG A 51 1.85 7.08 3.19
C ARG A 51 1.52 5.63 2.81
N GLY A 52 2.34 5.05 1.93
CA GLY A 52 2.10 3.73 1.34
C GLY A 52 1.60 3.80 -0.12
N ARG A 53 1.19 2.66 -0.68
CA ARG A 53 0.80 2.50 -2.09
C ARG A 53 -0.41 3.36 -2.48
N PHE A 54 -1.48 3.35 -1.70
CA PHE A 54 -2.69 4.15 -1.85
C PHE A 54 -2.69 5.36 -0.92
N GLY A 55 -1.91 5.32 0.17
CA GLY A 55 -1.75 6.49 1.04
C GLY A 55 -1.04 7.65 0.35
N SER A 56 0.00 7.37 -0.45
CA SER A 56 0.68 8.36 -1.32
C SER A 56 0.12 8.40 -2.74
N TRP A 57 -0.57 7.35 -3.18
CA TRP A 57 -1.11 7.18 -4.53
C TRP A 57 -0.08 7.30 -5.67
N ARG A 58 1.21 7.07 -5.39
CA ARG A 58 2.30 7.16 -6.37
C ARG A 58 2.74 5.78 -6.81
N TYR A 59 2.18 5.29 -7.91
CA TYR A 59 2.50 3.97 -8.47
C TYR A 59 4.01 3.74 -8.64
N GLU A 60 4.72 4.75 -9.13
CA GLU A 60 6.17 4.76 -9.32
C GLU A 60 6.97 4.52 -8.03
N ALA A 61 6.37 4.77 -6.86
CA ALA A 61 6.95 4.61 -5.52
C ALA A 61 6.04 3.76 -4.61
N ALA A 62 5.34 2.77 -5.17
CA ALA A 62 4.32 1.98 -4.45
C ALA A 62 4.67 0.49 -4.27
N ASN A 63 5.93 0.13 -4.51
CA ASN A 63 6.43 -1.22 -4.24
C ASN A 63 6.59 -1.44 -2.73
N GLN A 64 6.85 -2.68 -2.36
CA GLN A 64 7.01 -3.11 -0.97
C GLN A 64 8.10 -2.34 -0.24
N ASP A 65 9.28 -2.24 -0.84
CA ASP A 65 10.45 -1.51 -0.33
C ASP A 65 10.19 0.00 -0.19
N HIS A 66 9.53 0.61 -1.17
CA HIS A 66 9.14 2.02 -1.10
C HIS A 66 8.14 2.27 0.03
N SER A 67 7.12 1.41 0.15
CA SER A 67 6.09 1.51 1.18
C SER A 67 6.67 1.36 2.57
N PHE A 68 7.61 0.42 2.73
CA PHE A 68 8.34 0.22 3.97
C PHE A 68 9.21 1.44 4.32
N THR A 69 10.01 1.91 3.37
CA THR A 69 10.91 3.07 3.57
C THR A 69 10.11 4.32 3.94
N MET A 70 9.02 4.62 3.24
CA MET A 70 8.13 5.74 3.57
C MET A 70 7.60 5.68 5.01
N GLY A 71 7.29 4.48 5.52
CA GLY A 71 6.88 4.31 6.91
C GLY A 71 8.01 4.65 7.89
N THR A 72 9.22 4.14 7.63
CA THR A 72 10.40 4.38 8.48
C THR A 72 10.84 5.85 8.49
N GLU A 73 10.77 6.53 7.36
CA GLU A 73 11.15 7.94 7.25
C GLU A 73 10.25 8.84 8.10
N ILE A 74 8.94 8.55 8.15
CA ILE A 74 8.01 9.32 8.96
C ILE A 74 8.14 8.99 10.44
N GLU A 75 8.43 7.74 10.82
CA GLU A 75 8.63 7.36 12.23
C GLU A 75 9.76 8.14 12.91
N LEU A 76 10.78 8.54 12.14
CA LEU A 76 11.88 9.39 12.62
C LEU A 76 11.45 10.81 13.00
N LEU A 77 10.27 11.26 12.55
CA LEU A 77 9.69 12.54 12.95
C LEU A 77 8.98 12.37 14.30
N ALA A 78 9.48 13.02 15.35
CA ALA A 78 8.90 12.88 16.69
C ALA A 78 7.43 13.32 16.73
N ASN A 79 6.58 12.53 17.40
CA ASN A 79 5.16 12.81 17.68
C ASN A 79 4.20 12.86 16.47
N VAL A 80 4.48 12.14 15.38
CA VAL A 80 3.58 12.09 14.21
C VAL A 80 2.58 10.92 14.28
N LYS A 81 1.41 11.09 13.63
CA LYS A 81 0.48 9.98 13.35
C LYS A 81 0.69 9.51 11.92
N ILE A 82 1.09 8.25 11.75
CA ILE A 82 1.20 7.61 10.43
C ILE A 82 -0.12 6.95 10.09
N LEU A 83 -0.69 7.30 8.94
CA LEU A 83 -1.75 6.54 8.32
C LEU A 83 -1.14 5.75 7.16
N ASN A 84 -0.79 4.49 7.43
CA ASN A 84 -0.45 3.55 6.38
C ASN A 84 -1.74 2.96 5.84
N VAL A 85 -2.06 3.25 4.58
CA VAL A 85 -3.30 2.77 3.94
C VAL A 85 -3.10 1.38 3.30
N ASP A 86 -1.93 0.76 3.49
CA ASP A 86 -1.58 -0.51 2.86
C ASP A 86 -0.69 -1.35 3.73
N LEU A 87 -1.15 -2.53 4.12
CA LEU A 87 -0.28 -3.52 4.73
C LEU A 87 -0.63 -4.92 4.23
N VAL A 88 -0.16 -5.23 3.02
CA VAL A 88 0.31 -6.59 2.73
C VAL A 88 1.82 -6.62 3.02
N PHE A 89 2.16 -6.52 4.31
CA PHE A 89 3.49 -6.89 4.80
C PHE A 89 3.30 -7.84 5.98
N CYS A 90 3.45 -9.13 5.70
CA CYS A 90 3.69 -10.14 6.72
C CYS A 90 5.16 -9.96 7.19
N CYS A 91 5.41 -9.00 8.07
CA CYS A 91 6.68 -8.91 8.79
C CYS A 91 6.41 -8.99 10.29
N VAL A 92 6.80 -10.13 10.86
CA VAL A 92 6.88 -10.40 12.29
C VAL A 92 7.90 -9.42 12.90
N GLY A 93 7.44 -8.37 13.57
CA GLY A 93 8.31 -7.40 14.23
C GLY A 93 7.60 -6.62 15.33
N ARG A 94 7.59 -7.16 16.55
CA ARG A 94 7.17 -6.42 17.76
C ARG A 94 8.27 -5.43 18.18
N ARG A 95 7.94 -4.14 18.33
CA ARG A 95 8.59 -3.27 19.31
C ARG A 95 7.57 -2.46 20.11
N ARG A 96 7.84 -2.38 21.42
CA ARG A 96 7.01 -1.80 22.48
C ARG A 96 7.13 -0.26 22.42
N ASN A 97 5.99 0.44 22.46
CA ASN A 97 5.83 1.86 22.86
C ASN A 97 5.54 2.96 21.82
N GLN A 98 5.03 2.66 20.62
CA GLN A 98 4.41 3.70 19.78
C GLN A 98 3.10 3.21 19.18
N LYS A 99 2.01 3.98 19.35
CA LYS A 99 0.71 3.69 18.72
C LYS A 99 0.84 3.98 17.22
N VAL A 100 1.37 3.02 16.47
CA VAL A 100 1.19 2.99 15.01
C VAL A 100 -0.27 2.59 14.77
N VAL A 101 -1.11 3.55 14.36
CA VAL A 101 -2.47 3.23 13.90
C VAL A 101 -2.34 2.79 12.45
N SER A 102 -1.96 1.54 12.26
CA SER A 102 -2.06 0.87 10.96
C SER A 102 -3.50 0.45 10.75
N TYR A 103 -4.23 1.14 9.88
CA TYR A 103 -5.53 0.67 9.41
C TYR A 103 -5.28 -0.26 8.23
N CYS A 104 -5.42 -1.56 8.44
CA CYS A 104 -5.35 -2.56 7.38
C CYS A 104 -6.77 -3.07 7.11
N GLU A 105 -7.44 -2.53 6.09
CA GLU A 105 -8.77 -3.01 5.67
C GLU A 105 -8.70 -4.27 4.78
N ILE A 106 -7.49 -4.77 4.47
CA ILE A 106 -7.28 -5.91 3.55
C ILE A 106 -7.26 -7.26 4.30
N CYS A 107 -7.30 -7.24 5.64
CA CYS A 107 -7.23 -8.45 6.47
C CYS A 107 -8.58 -8.91 7.08
N GLU A 108 -9.73 -8.40 6.61
CA GLU A 108 -11.05 -8.94 6.96
C GLU A 108 -11.58 -9.94 5.93
#